data_AF-A0A8E0RQJ9-F1
#
_entry.id   AF-A0A8E0RQJ9-F1
#
_cell.length_a   1.000
_cell.length_b   1.000
_cell.length_c   1.000
_cell.angle_alpha   90.00
_cell.angle_beta   90.00
_cell.angle_gamma   90.00
#
_symmetry.space_group_name_H-M   'P 1'
#
loop_
_entity.id
_entity.type
_entity.pdbx_description
1 polymer ?
#
loop_
_entity_poly.entity_id
_entity_poly.type
_entity_poly.pdbx_seq_one_letter_code
_entity_poly.pdbx_strand_id
1 'polypeptide(L)'
;MSFPIVTQPGFPAAKRDWHDGLFDCTNDCHSCWCITCCYICYMCQMYKRYDECCATPMAMFFPGLTLRVYHRARHNIEGTIFHDCLLDYCCTFCAACQLDRDMKFVEQTKGILNV
;
A
#
# COMPACT_ATOMS: atom_id res chain seq x y z
N MET A 1 42.18 15.06 6.80
CA MET A 1 41.36 14.40 5.76
C MET A 1 40.34 13.55 6.48
N SER A 2 39.05 13.85 6.32
CA SER A 2 37.97 13.10 6.94
C SER A 2 37.63 11.90 6.06
N PHE A 3 37.75 10.68 6.58
CA PHE A 3 37.32 9.50 5.84
C PHE A 3 35.78 9.44 5.81
N PRO A 4 35.15 9.14 4.66
CA PRO A 4 33.71 8.97 4.62
C PRO A 4 33.32 7.75 5.44
N ILE A 5 32.20 7.83 6.17
CA ILE A 5 31.59 6.67 6.82
C ILE A 5 31.04 5.78 5.70
N VAL A 6 31.69 4.64 5.43
CA VAL A 6 31.34 3.72 4.32
C VAL A 6 30.36 2.64 4.75
N THR A 7 30.19 2.43 6.06
CA THR A 7 29.35 1.35 6.61
C THR A 7 28.48 1.88 7.73
N GLN A 8 27.18 1.99 7.45
CA GLN A 8 26.17 2.18 8.49
C GLN A 8 25.86 0.81 9.11
N PRO A 9 25.95 0.64 10.45
CA PRO A 9 25.46 -0.55 11.12
C PRO A 9 23.93 -0.50 11.16
N GLY A 10 23.31 -0.78 10.02
CA GLY A 10 21.87 -1.00 9.92
C GLY A 10 21.63 -2.48 9.72
N PHE A 11 21.09 -3.16 10.73
CA PHE A 11 20.40 -4.41 10.46
C PHE A 11 19.30 -4.09 9.43
N PRO A 12 19.18 -4.84 8.32
CA PRO A 12 18.07 -4.63 7.40
C PRO A 12 16.79 -4.74 8.23
N ALA A 13 15.93 -3.72 8.14
CA ALA A 13 14.65 -3.74 8.82
C ALA A 13 13.96 -5.07 8.50
N ALA A 14 13.53 -5.79 9.54
CA ALA A 14 12.91 -7.09 9.37
C ALA A 14 11.72 -6.94 8.41
N LYS A 15 11.69 -7.75 7.36
CA LYS A 15 10.54 -7.82 6.48
C LYS A 15 9.34 -8.34 7.26
N ARG A 16 8.15 -7.86 6.93
CA ARG A 16 6.89 -8.34 7.49
C ARG A 16 5.92 -8.77 6.40
N ASP A 17 4.86 -9.47 6.78
CA ASP A 17 3.72 -9.74 5.91
C ASP A 17 2.68 -8.61 5.98
N TRP A 18 1.69 -8.69 5.08
CA TRP A 18 0.46 -7.91 5.15
C TRP A 18 -0.29 -8.22 6.45
N HIS A 19 -0.95 -7.21 7.02
CA HIS A 19 -1.74 -7.36 8.25
C HIS A 19 -2.88 -8.36 8.09
N ASP A 20 -3.62 -8.25 6.98
CA ASP A 20 -4.70 -9.16 6.61
C ASP A 20 -4.38 -9.89 5.29
N GLY A 21 -4.98 -11.06 5.11
CA GLY A 21 -4.97 -11.78 3.85
C GLY A 21 -5.74 -11.06 2.75
N LEU A 22 -5.51 -11.49 1.51
CA LEU A 22 -6.09 -10.85 0.32
C LEU A 22 -7.62 -10.90 0.31
N PHE A 23 -8.20 -12.03 0.73
CA PHE A 23 -9.64 -12.30 0.67
C PHE A 23 -10.39 -11.99 1.98
N ASP A 24 -9.72 -11.36 2.95
CA ASP A 24 -10.32 -10.98 4.24
C ASP A 24 -11.18 -9.71 4.13
N CYS A 25 -11.95 -9.57 3.05
CA CYS A 25 -12.83 -8.43 2.81
C CYS A 25 -13.91 -8.27 3.89
N THR A 26 -14.20 -9.33 4.65
CA THR A 26 -15.12 -9.30 5.78
C THR A 26 -14.61 -8.51 6.99
N ASN A 27 -13.29 -8.28 7.09
CA ASN A 27 -12.70 -7.51 8.18
C ASN A 27 -13.03 -6.00 8.07
N ASP A 28 -13.37 -5.53 6.86
CA ASP A 28 -13.85 -4.16 6.62
C ASP A 28 -14.84 -4.14 5.44
N CYS A 29 -16.03 -4.69 5.66
CA CYS A 29 -17.09 -4.76 4.63
C CYS A 29 -17.48 -3.39 4.08
N HIS A 30 -17.50 -2.36 4.94
CA HIS A 30 -17.90 -1.01 4.53
C HIS A 30 -16.90 -0.44 3.51
N SER A 31 -15.61 -0.49 3.83
CA SER A 31 -14.58 0.03 2.93
C SER A 31 -14.51 -0.78 1.65
N CYS A 32 -14.64 -2.11 1.73
CA CYS A 32 -14.69 -2.94 0.53
C CYS A 32 -15.89 -2.64 -0.36
N TRP A 33 -17.07 -2.36 0.21
CA TRP A 33 -18.23 -1.92 -0.55
C TRP A 33 -18.02 -0.54 -1.19
N CYS A 34 -17.39 0.40 -0.49
CA CYS A 34 -17.04 1.70 -1.06
C CYS A 34 -16.06 1.58 -2.23
N ILE A 35 -15.07 0.68 -2.12
CA ILE A 35 -14.07 0.39 -3.15
C ILE A 35 -14.74 -0.19 -4.40
N THR A 36 -15.66 -1.15 -4.26
CA THR A 36 -16.40 -1.71 -5.40
C THR A 36 -17.40 -0.73 -5.99
N CYS A 37 -18.00 0.15 -5.18
CA CYS A 37 -18.96 1.16 -5.63
C CYS A 37 -18.31 2.30 -6.43
N CYS A 38 -17.22 2.89 -5.93
CA CYS A 38 -16.43 3.86 -6.69
C CYS A 38 -14.92 3.69 -6.45
N TYR A 39 -14.31 2.80 -7.24
CA TYR A 39 -12.89 2.49 -7.16
C TYR A 39 -11.99 3.72 -7.31
N ILE A 40 -12.23 4.56 -8.33
CA ILE A 40 -11.42 5.74 -8.60
C ILE A 40 -11.54 6.76 -7.45
N CYS A 41 -12.75 7.04 -6.98
CA CYS A 41 -12.96 7.94 -5.85
C CYS A 41 -12.23 7.45 -4.59
N TYR A 42 -12.25 6.15 -4.35
CA TYR A 42 -11.59 5.56 -3.19
C TYR A 42 -10.06 5.62 -3.33
N MET A 43 -9.53 5.31 -4.52
CA MET A 43 -8.12 5.45 -4.82
C MET A 43 -7.65 6.89 -4.63
N CYS A 44 -8.43 7.89 -5.05
CA CYS A 44 -8.15 9.30 -4.76
C CYS A 44 -7.94 9.56 -3.25
N GLN A 45 -8.78 8.97 -2.39
CA GLN A 45 -8.63 9.08 -0.94
C GLN A 45 -7.38 8.34 -0.42
N MET A 46 -7.05 7.18 -0.97
CA MET A 46 -5.86 6.43 -0.59
C MET A 46 -4.56 7.15 -0.98
N TYR A 47 -4.50 7.73 -2.18
CA TYR A 47 -3.38 8.58 -2.61
C TYR A 47 -3.26 9.83 -1.73
N LYS A 48 -4.39 10.47 -1.40
CA LYS A 48 -4.39 11.62 -0.49
C LYS A 48 -3.85 11.28 0.91
N ARG A 49 -4.08 10.07 1.41
CA ARG A 49 -3.49 9.60 2.69
C ARG A 49 -1.96 9.49 2.64
N TYR A 50 -1.40 9.35 1.45
CA TYR A 50 0.04 9.42 1.19
C TYR A 50 0.52 10.84 0.84
N ASP A 51 -0.29 11.87 1.09
CA ASP A 51 -0.03 13.26 0.70
C ASP A 51 0.17 13.48 -0.81
N GLU A 52 -0.33 12.55 -1.63
CA GLU A 52 -0.31 12.65 -3.09
C GLU A 52 -1.55 13.37 -3.62
N CYS A 53 -1.46 13.89 -4.84
CA CYS A 53 -2.59 14.56 -5.49
C CYS A 53 -3.77 13.59 -5.72
N CYS A 54 -4.99 14.07 -5.45
CA CYS A 54 -6.23 13.36 -5.73
C CYS A 54 -6.37 12.99 -7.23
N ALA A 55 -5.77 13.76 -8.13
CA ALA A 55 -5.80 13.48 -9.57
C ALA A 55 -4.82 12.39 -10.04
N THR A 56 -3.83 12.02 -9.21
CA THR A 56 -2.81 11.02 -9.54
C THR A 56 -3.40 9.69 -10.03
N PRO A 57 -4.40 9.07 -9.36
CA PRO A 57 -4.96 7.80 -9.83
C PRO A 57 -5.73 7.89 -11.14
N MET A 58 -6.18 9.09 -11.56
CA MET A 58 -6.85 9.29 -12.85
C MET A 58 -5.87 9.46 -14.01
N ALA A 59 -4.64 9.90 -13.72
CA ALA A 59 -3.60 10.12 -14.71
C ALA A 59 -2.73 8.88 -14.99
N MET A 60 -2.85 7.83 -14.17
CA MET A 60 -2.04 6.62 -14.24
C MET A 60 -2.82 5.44 -14.83
N PHE A 61 -2.13 4.58 -15.58
CA PHE A 61 -2.71 3.35 -16.13
C PHE A 61 -3.01 2.27 -15.08
N PHE A 62 -2.19 2.18 -14.03
CA PHE A 62 -2.33 1.17 -12.96
C PHE A 62 -2.16 1.79 -11.57
N PRO A 63 -3.14 2.57 -11.11
CA PRO A 63 -3.04 3.25 -9.83
C PRO A 63 -3.00 2.29 -8.63
N GLY A 64 -3.77 1.19 -8.69
CA GLY A 64 -3.79 0.15 -7.64
C GLY A 64 -2.42 -0.50 -7.45
N LEU A 65 -1.87 -1.08 -8.51
CA LEU A 65 -0.52 -1.65 -8.53
C LEU A 65 0.55 -0.66 -8.05
N THR A 66 0.52 0.58 -8.54
CA THR A 66 1.54 1.59 -8.20
C THR A 66 1.52 1.87 -6.70
N LEU A 67 0.33 2.13 -6.14
CA LEU A 67 0.19 2.41 -4.72
C LEU A 67 0.54 1.18 -3.86
N ARG A 68 0.17 -0.02 -4.31
CA ARG A 68 0.50 -1.27 -3.62
C ARG A 68 2.00 -1.51 -3.53
N VAL A 69 2.72 -1.37 -4.65
CA VAL A 69 4.18 -1.53 -4.71
C VAL A 69 4.87 -0.46 -3.84
N TYR A 70 4.40 0.78 -3.91
CA TYR A 70 4.91 1.88 -3.10
C TYR A 70 4.74 1.61 -1.60
N HIS A 71 3.52 1.26 -1.18
CA HIS A 71 3.20 0.89 0.20
C HIS A 71 4.07 -0.28 0.69
N ARG A 72 4.20 -1.33 -0.12
CA ARG A 72 4.99 -2.53 0.18
C ARG A 72 6.46 -2.20 0.41
N ALA A 73 7.04 -1.40 -0.49
CA ALA A 73 8.43 -0.96 -0.38
C ALA A 73 8.64 -0.08 0.86
N ARG A 74 7.73 0.86 1.14
CA ARG A 74 7.86 1.79 2.28
C ARG A 74 7.75 1.09 3.63
N HIS A 75 6.90 0.08 3.74
CA HIS A 75 6.61 -0.59 5.00
C HIS A 75 7.33 -1.95 5.16
N ASN A 76 8.36 -2.19 4.35
CA ASN A 76 9.17 -3.43 4.34
C ASN A 76 8.32 -4.70 4.30
N ILE A 77 7.27 -4.69 3.47
CA ILE A 77 6.41 -5.85 3.30
C ILE A 77 7.04 -6.80 2.27
N GLU A 78 7.07 -8.09 2.57
CA GLU A 78 7.63 -9.11 1.68
C GLU A 78 6.79 -9.27 0.40
N GLY A 79 7.47 -9.54 -0.73
CA GLY A 79 6.82 -9.75 -2.02
C GLY A 79 7.63 -9.27 -3.21
N THR A 80 7.08 -9.46 -4.40
CA THR A 80 7.66 -9.03 -5.68
C THR A 80 6.66 -8.21 -6.48
N ILE A 81 7.15 -7.32 -7.33
CA ILE A 81 6.30 -6.50 -8.22
C ILE A 81 5.45 -7.41 -9.15
N PHE A 82 6.01 -8.53 -9.61
CA PHE A 82 5.28 -9.48 -10.44
C PHE A 82 4.09 -10.08 -9.69
N HIS A 83 4.28 -10.47 -8.42
CA HIS A 83 3.19 -10.96 -7.59
C HIS A 83 2.13 -9.88 -7.34
N ASP A 84 2.54 -8.64 -7.05
CA ASP A 84 1.61 -7.52 -6.88
C ASP A 84 0.78 -7.28 -8.17
N CYS A 85 1.41 -7.37 -9.34
CA CYS A 85 0.75 -7.25 -10.64
C CYS A 85 -0.27 -8.38 -10.88
N LEU A 86 0.09 -9.62 -10.56
CA LEU A 86 -0.83 -10.76 -10.67
C LEU A 86 -2.05 -10.59 -9.75
N LEU A 87 -1.85 -10.11 -8.52
CA LEU A 87 -2.96 -9.88 -7.59
C LEU A 87 -3.86 -8.73 -8.06
N ASP A 88 -3.28 -7.63 -8.51
CA ASP A 88 -4.01 -6.47 -9.02
C ASP A 88 -4.79 -6.82 -10.31
N TYR A 89 -4.27 -7.73 -11.14
CA TYR A 89 -4.94 -8.24 -12.33
C TYR A 89 -6.04 -9.27 -12.01
N CYS A 90 -5.79 -10.19 -11.08
CA CYS A 90 -6.70 -11.28 -10.76
C CYS A 90 -7.88 -10.83 -9.89
N CYS A 91 -7.63 -10.01 -8.87
CA CYS A 91 -8.69 -9.37 -8.07
C CYS A 91 -8.27 -7.97 -7.61
N THR A 92 -8.42 -6.98 -8.49
CA THR A 92 -8.11 -5.57 -8.22
C THR A 92 -8.80 -5.06 -6.94
N PHE A 93 -10.09 -5.39 -6.76
CA PHE A 93 -10.84 -4.94 -5.59
C PHE A 93 -10.35 -5.57 -4.28
N CYS A 94 -10.04 -6.88 -4.29
CA CYS A 94 -9.47 -7.55 -3.11
C CYS A 94 -8.09 -6.97 -2.77
N ALA A 95 -7.26 -6.74 -3.78
CA ALA A 95 -5.93 -6.16 -3.63
C ALA A 95 -6.00 -4.73 -3.04
N ALA A 96 -6.95 -3.92 -3.51
CA ALA A 96 -7.22 -2.58 -2.98
C ALA A 96 -7.80 -2.61 -1.55
N CYS A 97 -8.71 -3.53 -1.26
CA CYS A 97 -9.24 -3.77 0.09
C CYS A 97 -8.13 -4.14 1.08
N GLN A 98 -7.26 -5.09 0.70
CA GLN A 98 -6.12 -5.49 1.52
C GLN A 98 -5.17 -4.32 1.76
N LEU A 99 -4.89 -3.54 0.71
CA LEU A 99 -4.04 -2.35 0.81
C LEU A 99 -4.63 -1.30 1.77
N ASP A 100 -5.93 -1.01 1.65
CA ASP A 100 -6.61 -0.04 2.53
C ASP A 100 -6.59 -0.47 4.00
N ARG A 101 -6.82 -1.76 4.29
CA ARG A 101 -6.75 -2.30 5.65
C ARG A 101 -5.34 -2.17 6.23
N ASP A 102 -4.31 -2.49 5.44
CA ASP A 102 -2.92 -2.36 5.91
C ASP A 102 -2.54 -0.88 6.11
N MET A 103 -2.98 0.03 5.23
CA MET A 103 -2.80 1.48 5.43
C MET A 103 -3.39 1.95 6.76
N LYS A 104 -4.63 1.55 7.08
CA LYS A 104 -5.27 1.85 8.37
C LYS A 104 -4.51 1.26 9.55
N PHE A 105 -4.05 0.02 9.43
CA PHE A 105 -3.23 -0.63 10.46
C PHE A 105 -1.93 0.14 10.72
N VAL A 106 -1.25 0.59 9.65
CA VAL A 106 -0.03 1.40 9.75
C VAL A 106 -0.32 2.77 10.37
N GLU A 107 -1.38 3.45 9.93
CA GLU A 107 -1.83 4.74 10.51
C GLU A 107 -2.12 4.61 12.00
N GLN A 108 -2.81 3.54 12.42
CA GLN A 108 -3.10 3.26 13.83
C GLN A 108 -1.85 2.96 14.64
N THR A 109 -0.88 2.23 14.06
CA THR A 109 0.33 1.80 14.78
C THR A 109 1.37 2.91 14.88
N LYS A 110 1.52 3.74 13.84
CA LYS A 110 2.59 4.75 13.73
C LYS A 110 2.09 6.20 13.84
N GLY A 111 0.78 6.43 13.78
CA GLY A 111 0.15 7.76 13.78
C GLY A 111 0.24 8.50 12.44
N ILE A 112 1.15 8.11 11.55
CA ILE A 112 1.34 8.69 10.21
C ILE A 112 1.66 7.59 9.19
N LEU A 113 1.08 7.69 8.00
CA LEU A 113 1.28 6.72 6.92
C LEU A 113 2.56 7.02 6.12
N ASN A 114 2.79 8.28 5.78
CA ASN A 114 3.91 8.76 4.99
C ASN A 114 5.10 9.18 5.89
N VAL A 115 5.68 8.23 6.64
CA VAL A 115 6.87 8.46 7.52
C VAL A 115 8.16 8.41 6.74
#